data_AF-A0A4R1BND2-F1
#
_entry.id   AF-A0A4R1BND2-F1
#
_cell.length_a   1.000
_cell.length_b   1.000
_cell.length_c   1.000
_cell.angle_alpha   90.00
_cell.angle_beta   90.00
_cell.angle_gamma   90.00
#
_symmetry.space_group_name_H-M   'P 1'
#
loop_
_entity.id
_entity.type
_entity.pdbx_description
1 polymer ?
#
loop_
_entity_poly.entity_id
_entity_poly.type
_entity_poly.pdbx_seq_one_letter_code
_entity_poly.pdbx_strand_id
1 'polypeptide(L)'
;MVAVLTVVGARPQFIKAATVSRRLHSMSGMEEVLVHTGQHYDENMSDVFFEELEIPKPDRYLGIGSGTHGSQTGRMLDAIEQVLLEEKPDWVLVYGDTNSTLAAALAAVKLHIPVAHVEAGLRSFNRRMPEEINRVLTDHASDLLFAPTQGAVENLRSEGLPEDRIHLVGDVMYDAALYYGVKADNESRILDTIDLKPKEYILATVHRAENTDEATRLRIIFEGLRQASKEVPVVLPLHPRTRKALEREEIFTKASRHLQLIEPVGYLDMVMLEKNARLIATDSGGVQKEAFFYQVPCITLREETEWVELVKVGWNRLVSPLKVQDVIESIQAGLAFWAVGQYPAGLYGEGNAAQRIARVLEGVR
;
A
#
# COMPACT_ATOMS: atom_id res chain seq x y z
N MET A 1 28.53 10.04 10.75
CA MET A 1 27.44 9.68 9.83
C MET A 1 26.15 9.97 10.56
N VAL A 2 25.03 10.07 9.86
CA VAL A 2 23.71 10.17 10.50
C VAL A 2 23.18 8.76 10.69
N ALA A 3 22.96 8.36 11.94
CA ALA A 3 22.43 7.05 12.31
C ALA A 3 20.90 7.07 12.34
N VAL A 4 20.29 6.24 11.50
CA VAL A 4 18.84 6.08 11.40
C VAL A 4 18.45 4.70 11.92
N LEU A 5 17.53 4.65 12.89
CA LEU A 5 16.91 3.40 13.28
C LEU A 5 15.50 3.33 12.68
N THR A 6 15.31 2.42 11.74
CA THR A 6 14.05 2.23 11.04
C THR A 6 13.24 1.13 11.70
N VAL A 7 11.97 1.40 12.08
CA VAL A 7 11.10 0.39 12.70
C VAL A 7 9.94 0.00 11.78
N VAL A 8 9.79 -1.30 11.54
CA VAL A 8 8.72 -1.89 10.71
C VAL A 8 8.07 -3.10 11.38
N GLY A 9 6.77 -3.30 11.13
CA GLY A 9 6.01 -4.41 11.72
C GLY A 9 5.08 -5.13 10.76
N ALA A 10 4.66 -4.49 9.67
CA ALA A 10 3.69 -5.04 8.73
C ALA A 10 4.12 -4.91 7.27
N ARG A 11 3.56 -5.76 6.41
CA ARG A 11 3.85 -5.83 4.96
C ARG A 11 3.91 -4.47 4.26
N PRO A 12 2.93 -3.55 4.39
CA PRO A 12 3.01 -2.25 3.72
C PRO A 12 4.20 -1.40 4.16
N GLN A 13 4.65 -1.54 5.41
CA GLN A 13 5.81 -0.81 5.91
C GLN A 13 7.12 -1.34 5.33
N PHE A 14 7.21 -2.66 5.08
CA PHE A 14 8.40 -3.25 4.46
C PHE A 14 8.63 -2.73 3.04
N ILE A 15 7.58 -2.59 2.23
CA ILE A 15 7.69 -2.06 0.86
C ILE A 15 8.22 -0.62 0.89
N LYS A 16 7.66 0.19 1.80
CA LYS A 16 8.08 1.59 2.00
C LYS A 16 9.52 1.68 2.51
N ALA A 17 9.86 0.88 3.52
CA ALA A 17 11.20 0.82 4.09
C ALA A 17 12.22 0.39 3.04
N ALA A 18 12.00 -0.70 2.30
CA ALA A 18 12.91 -1.15 1.24
C ALA A 18 13.21 -0.03 0.22
N THR A 19 12.22 0.82 -0.08
CA THR A 19 12.38 1.95 -1.01
C THR A 19 13.26 3.06 -0.41
N VAL A 20 13.02 3.43 0.85
CA VAL A 20 13.79 4.48 1.54
C VAL A 20 15.18 3.98 1.95
N SER A 21 15.30 2.78 2.52
CA SER A 21 16.55 2.12 2.90
C SER A 21 17.51 1.99 1.73
N ARG A 22 17.03 1.59 0.54
CA ARG A 22 17.84 1.56 -0.69
C ARG A 22 18.47 2.92 -0.99
N ARG A 23 17.75 4.01 -0.73
CA ARG A 23 18.27 5.35 -0.90
C ARG A 23 19.25 5.73 0.21
N LEU A 24 18.94 5.44 1.47
CA LEU A 24 19.84 5.69 2.61
C LEU A 24 21.19 4.99 2.43
N HIS A 25 21.19 3.69 2.10
CA HIS A 25 22.41 2.92 1.84
C HIS A 25 23.24 3.42 0.65
N SER A 26 22.63 4.15 -0.30
CA SER A 26 23.36 4.74 -1.43
C SER A 26 24.11 6.03 -1.06
N MET A 27 23.88 6.58 0.14
CA MET A 27 24.47 7.84 0.60
C MET A 27 25.59 7.57 1.60
N SER A 28 26.80 8.07 1.31
CA SER A 28 27.98 7.86 2.16
C SER A 28 27.90 8.53 3.55
N GLY A 29 26.92 9.41 3.76
CA GLY A 29 26.71 10.13 5.01
C GLY A 29 25.75 9.46 5.99
N MET A 30 25.10 8.36 5.59
CA MET A 30 24.00 7.72 6.32
C MET A 30 24.36 6.29 6.72
N GLU A 31 23.89 5.87 7.90
CA GLU A 31 23.86 4.47 8.33
C GLU A 31 22.46 4.13 8.84
N GLU A 32 22.02 2.90 8.58
CA GLU A 32 20.68 2.44 8.96
C GLU A 32 20.74 1.14 9.76
N VAL A 33 19.95 1.07 10.82
CA VAL A 33 19.62 -0.16 11.55
C VAL A 33 18.14 -0.44 11.38
N LEU A 34 17.80 -1.58 10.76
CA LEU A 34 16.42 -1.98 10.51
C LEU A 34 15.90 -2.92 11.60
N VAL A 35 14.88 -2.47 12.33
CA VAL A 35 14.22 -3.23 13.39
C VAL A 35 12.86 -3.74 12.91
N HIS A 36 12.67 -5.05 12.93
CA HIS A 36 11.39 -5.68 12.69
C HIS A 36 10.72 -6.13 14.00
N THR A 37 9.55 -5.56 14.29
CA THR A 37 8.78 -5.88 15.52
C THR A 37 8.12 -7.27 15.51
N GLY A 38 7.87 -7.85 14.34
CA GLY A 38 7.08 -9.08 14.20
C GLY A 38 5.56 -8.89 14.35
N GLN A 39 5.02 -7.67 14.18
CA GLN A 39 3.58 -7.41 14.34
C GLN A 39 2.70 -8.32 13.47
N HIS A 40 2.92 -8.30 12.16
CA HIS A 40 2.24 -9.17 11.19
C HIS A 40 3.28 -10.10 10.55
N TYR A 41 3.76 -11.08 11.31
CA TYR A 41 4.49 -12.21 10.75
C TYR A 41 3.46 -13.23 10.24
N ASP A 42 2.96 -13.02 9.03
CA ASP A 42 2.15 -14.02 8.37
C ASP A 42 3.11 -15.01 7.71
N GLU A 43 3.01 -16.30 8.05
CA GLU A 43 3.73 -17.38 7.35
C GLU A 43 3.38 -17.43 5.85
N ASN A 44 2.31 -16.73 5.44
CA ASN A 44 1.94 -16.51 4.04
C ASN A 44 2.72 -15.37 3.34
N MET A 45 3.62 -14.67 4.03
CA MET A 45 4.64 -13.86 3.35
C MET A 45 5.67 -14.83 2.79
N SER A 46 5.49 -15.23 1.53
CA SER A 46 6.47 -16.09 0.87
C SER A 46 7.84 -15.40 0.87
N ASP A 47 8.91 -16.17 1.07
CA ASP A 47 10.29 -15.70 0.91
C ASP A 47 10.47 -14.99 -0.44
N VAL A 48 9.74 -15.45 -1.46
CA VAL A 48 9.62 -14.86 -2.80
C VAL A 48 9.27 -13.36 -2.75
N PHE A 49 8.38 -12.91 -1.85
CA PHE A 49 8.04 -11.49 -1.72
C PHE A 49 9.24 -10.65 -1.23
N PHE A 50 9.98 -11.15 -0.24
CA PHE A 50 11.18 -10.47 0.27
C PHE A 50 12.30 -10.44 -0.77
N GLU A 51 12.46 -11.54 -1.51
CA GLU A 51 13.44 -11.66 -2.59
C GLU A 51 13.12 -10.73 -3.77
N GLU A 52 11.90 -10.77 -4.29
CA GLU A 52 11.47 -9.96 -5.44
C GLU A 52 11.58 -8.46 -5.16
N LEU A 53 11.18 -8.04 -3.96
CA LEU A 53 11.26 -6.65 -3.52
C LEU A 53 12.63 -6.24 -2.99
N GLU A 54 13.58 -7.17 -2.90
CA GLU A 54 14.92 -6.92 -2.35
C GLU A 54 14.83 -6.26 -0.96
N ILE A 55 13.86 -6.70 -0.15
CA ILE A 55 13.63 -6.14 1.17
C ILE A 55 14.84 -6.51 2.03
N PRO A 56 15.55 -5.54 2.62
CA PRO A 56 16.69 -5.82 3.48
C PRO A 56 16.27 -6.72 4.65
N LYS A 57 17.16 -7.66 5.02
CA LYS A 57 16.96 -8.44 6.24
C LYS A 57 17.05 -7.49 7.44
N PRO A 58 16.16 -7.60 8.43
CA PRO A 58 16.24 -6.76 9.61
C PRO A 58 17.50 -7.10 10.42
N ASP A 59 18.18 -6.07 10.91
CA ASP A 59 19.32 -6.19 11.83
C ASP A 59 18.89 -6.65 13.22
N ARG A 60 17.63 -6.37 13.60
CA ARG A 60 17.00 -6.81 14.85
C ARG A 60 15.59 -7.32 14.58
N TYR A 61 15.27 -8.52 15.05
CA TYR A 61 13.91 -9.06 15.04
C TYR A 61 13.41 -9.25 16.47
N LEU A 62 12.32 -8.56 16.83
CA LEU A 62 11.82 -8.53 18.21
C LEU A 62 10.81 -9.64 18.52
N GLY A 63 10.27 -10.33 17.50
CA GLY A 63 9.41 -11.51 17.69
C GLY A 63 8.14 -11.26 18.52
N ILE A 64 7.56 -10.05 18.47
CA ILE A 64 6.40 -9.71 19.32
C ILE A 64 5.14 -10.50 18.92
N GLY A 65 4.89 -10.69 17.62
CA GLY A 65 3.72 -11.45 17.14
C GLY A 65 2.38 -10.76 17.39
N SER A 66 1.29 -11.50 17.17
CA SER A 66 -0.09 -11.03 17.33
C SER A 66 -0.48 -10.81 18.81
N GLY A 67 -1.51 -10.01 19.03
CA GLY A 67 -2.09 -9.77 20.36
C GLY A 67 -3.17 -8.71 20.33
N THR A 68 -3.84 -8.46 21.46
CA THR A 68 -4.74 -7.30 21.60
C THR A 68 -3.92 -6.01 21.52
N HIS A 69 -4.51 -4.90 21.04
CA HIS A 69 -3.79 -3.64 20.80
C HIS A 69 -2.92 -3.20 21.99
N GLY A 70 -3.49 -3.10 23.19
CA GLY A 70 -2.73 -2.68 24.37
C GLY A 70 -1.57 -3.61 24.74
N SER A 71 -1.79 -4.93 24.68
CA SER A 71 -0.75 -5.91 25.01
C SER A 71 0.38 -5.94 23.96
N GLN A 72 0.01 -5.88 22.68
CA GLN A 72 0.98 -5.87 21.58
C GLN A 72 1.81 -4.58 21.59
N THR A 73 1.17 -3.42 21.67
CA THR A 73 1.86 -2.12 21.73
C THR A 73 2.74 -2.00 22.97
N GLY A 74 2.29 -2.48 24.13
CA GLY A 74 3.09 -2.45 25.36
C GLY A 74 4.37 -3.28 25.26
N ARG A 75 4.29 -4.50 24.69
CA ARG A 75 5.47 -5.34 24.46
C ARG A 75 6.42 -4.76 23.40
N MET A 76 5.87 -4.14 22.35
CA MET A 76 6.68 -3.42 21.36
C MET A 76 7.43 -2.26 21.99
N LEU A 77 6.78 -1.47 22.84
CA LEU A 77 7.38 -0.30 23.47
C LEU A 77 8.59 -0.70 24.32
N ASP A 78 8.45 -1.70 25.19
CA ASP A 78 9.55 -2.23 26.00
C ASP A 78 10.72 -2.73 25.14
N ALA A 79 10.43 -3.60 24.16
CA ALA A 79 11.46 -4.19 23.30
C ALA A 79 12.17 -3.17 22.40
N ILE A 80 11.44 -2.19 21.84
CA ILE A 80 12.02 -1.13 21.01
C ILE A 80 12.88 -0.19 21.87
N GLU A 81 12.43 0.15 23.09
CA GLU A 81 13.20 0.98 24.02
C GLU A 81 14.58 0.38 24.32
N GLN A 82 14.66 -0.94 24.55
CA GLN A 82 15.96 -1.60 24.75
C GLN A 82 16.90 -1.41 23.56
N VAL A 83 16.40 -1.57 22.32
CA VAL A 83 17.22 -1.34 21.13
C VAL A 83 17.64 0.12 21.01
N LEU A 84 16.76 1.07 21.30
CA LEU A 84 17.09 2.51 21.25
C LEU A 84 18.17 2.90 22.27
N LEU A 85 18.16 2.30 23.46
CA LEU A 85 19.17 2.52 24.50
C LEU A 85 20.55 1.97 24.10
N GLU A 86 20.57 0.90 23.30
CA GLU A 86 21.79 0.28 22.76
C GLU A 86 22.34 1.06 21.55
N GLU A 87 21.51 1.28 20.53
CA GLU A 87 21.92 1.84 19.23
C GLU A 87 22.10 3.36 19.26
N LYS A 88 21.32 4.08 20.09
CA LYS A 88 21.36 5.56 20.24
C LYS A 88 21.39 6.31 18.89
N PRO A 89 20.40 6.07 18.01
CA PRO A 89 20.38 6.69 16.68
C PRO A 89 20.15 8.20 16.78
N ASP A 90 20.54 8.93 15.72
CA ASP A 90 20.20 10.34 15.54
C ASP A 90 18.72 10.53 15.19
N TRP A 91 18.12 9.54 14.50
CA TRP A 91 16.72 9.55 14.07
C TRP A 91 16.06 8.19 14.24
N VAL A 92 14.80 8.18 14.66
CA VAL A 92 13.91 7.04 14.51
C VAL A 92 12.98 7.27 13.33
N LEU A 93 13.04 6.38 12.34
CA LEU A 93 12.22 6.44 11.12
C LEU A 93 11.06 5.44 11.19
N VAL A 94 9.84 5.93 11.04
CA VAL A 94 8.61 5.14 11.10
C VAL A 94 7.70 5.39 9.90
N TYR A 95 6.86 4.41 9.55
CA TYR A 95 5.97 4.47 8.38
C TYR A 95 4.51 4.25 8.75
N GLY A 96 3.62 5.05 8.19
CA GLY A 96 2.18 4.82 8.26
C GLY A 96 1.63 4.85 9.69
N ASP A 97 0.87 3.83 10.09
CA ASP A 97 -0.07 3.93 11.21
C ASP A 97 -0.29 2.61 11.97
N THR A 98 0.67 1.70 11.91
CA THR A 98 0.59 0.43 12.64
C THR A 98 0.85 0.62 14.15
N ASN A 99 0.55 -0.40 14.96
CA ASN A 99 0.96 -0.41 16.37
C ASN A 99 2.48 -0.28 16.53
N SER A 100 3.26 -0.83 15.59
CA SER A 100 4.72 -0.68 15.56
C SER A 100 5.14 0.77 15.35
N THR A 101 4.43 1.50 14.50
CA THR A 101 4.64 2.94 14.26
C THR A 101 4.44 3.73 15.55
N LEU A 102 3.31 3.51 16.22
CA LEU A 102 2.99 4.20 17.48
C LEU A 102 3.97 3.84 18.60
N ALA A 103 4.29 2.55 18.77
CA ALA A 103 5.20 2.09 19.82
C ALA A 103 6.61 2.67 19.63
N ALA A 104 7.12 2.67 18.39
CA ALA A 104 8.43 3.22 18.07
C ALA A 104 8.51 4.72 18.32
N ALA A 105 7.51 5.47 17.84
CA ALA A 105 7.44 6.91 18.07
C ALA A 105 7.40 7.22 19.57
N LEU A 106 6.54 6.52 20.34
CA LEU A 106 6.40 6.76 21.76
C LEU A 106 7.66 6.40 22.57
N ALA A 107 8.35 5.30 22.23
CA ALA A 107 9.62 4.93 22.86
C ALA A 107 10.70 5.98 22.58
N ALA A 108 10.83 6.40 21.31
CA ALA A 108 11.84 7.37 20.88
C ALA A 108 11.67 8.74 21.55
N VAL A 109 10.46 9.33 21.54
CA VAL A 109 10.24 10.67 22.10
C VAL A 109 10.46 10.72 23.61
N LYS A 110 10.23 9.61 24.33
CA LYS A 110 10.49 9.54 25.78
C LYS A 110 11.97 9.43 26.12
N LEU A 111 12.79 8.96 25.17
CA LEU A 111 14.25 9.00 25.24
C LEU A 111 14.85 10.27 24.63
N HIS A 112 14.01 11.22 24.18
CA HIS A 112 14.41 12.44 23.48
C HIS A 112 15.18 12.19 22.18
N ILE A 113 14.88 11.08 21.51
CA ILE A 113 15.40 10.77 20.18
C ILE A 113 14.42 11.30 19.14
N PRO A 114 14.86 12.14 18.18
CA PRO A 114 13.99 12.70 17.16
C PRO A 114 13.28 11.65 16.30
N VAL A 115 12.01 11.90 15.98
CA VAL A 115 11.19 10.98 15.17
C VAL A 115 10.87 11.57 13.81
N ALA A 116 11.11 10.77 12.78
CA ALA A 116 10.76 11.05 11.40
C ALA A 116 9.63 10.12 10.94
N HIS A 117 8.50 10.68 10.55
CA HIS A 117 7.30 9.93 10.20
C HIS A 117 6.97 10.04 8.71
N VAL A 118 7.11 8.91 8.02
CA VAL A 118 6.78 8.76 6.60
C VAL A 118 5.32 8.40 6.41
N GLU A 119 4.67 9.05 5.43
CA GLU A 119 3.22 9.00 5.20
C GLU A 119 2.42 9.73 6.30
N ALA A 120 2.99 10.83 6.80
CA ALA A 120 2.36 11.69 7.79
C ALA A 120 1.13 12.41 7.22
N GLY A 121 0.17 12.73 8.09
CA GLY A 121 -0.94 13.65 7.77
C GLY A 121 -2.14 13.07 7.01
N LEU A 122 -2.15 11.79 6.65
CA LEU A 122 -3.36 11.17 6.09
C LEU A 122 -4.47 11.11 7.15
N ARG A 123 -5.74 11.31 6.78
CA ARG A 123 -6.86 11.26 7.74
C ARG A 123 -8.04 10.51 7.14
N SER A 124 -8.54 9.53 7.88
CA SER A 124 -9.86 8.93 7.62
C SER A 124 -10.97 9.68 8.35
N PHE A 125 -10.63 10.44 9.40
CA PHE A 125 -11.54 11.06 10.35
C PHE A 125 -12.43 10.07 11.12
N ASN A 126 -12.16 8.77 10.99
CA ASN A 126 -12.88 7.71 11.69
C ASN A 126 -12.06 7.20 12.90
N ARG A 127 -12.24 7.82 14.06
CA ARG A 127 -11.55 7.44 15.31
C ARG A 127 -11.93 6.06 15.87
N ARG A 128 -12.87 5.33 15.24
CA ARG A 128 -13.12 3.92 15.56
C ARG A 128 -12.04 3.00 14.96
N MET A 129 -11.30 3.47 13.96
CA MET A 129 -10.15 2.77 13.38
C MET A 129 -8.93 2.94 14.30
N PRO A 130 -8.31 1.85 14.78
CA PRO A 130 -7.06 1.92 15.54
C PRO A 130 -5.94 2.64 14.78
N GLU A 131 -5.87 2.47 13.46
CA GLU A 131 -4.90 3.10 12.58
C GLU A 131 -5.03 4.64 12.62
N GLU A 132 -6.25 5.18 12.66
CA GLU A 132 -6.45 6.63 12.75
C GLU A 132 -5.92 7.19 14.08
N ILE A 133 -6.06 6.43 15.18
CA ILE A 133 -5.52 6.81 16.50
C ILE A 133 -3.99 6.80 16.44
N ASN A 134 -3.40 5.72 15.93
CA ASN A 134 -1.95 5.57 15.82
C ASN A 134 -1.35 6.69 14.97
N ARG A 135 -1.98 7.00 13.83
CA ARG A 135 -1.47 8.01 12.90
C ARG A 135 -1.44 9.40 13.50
N VAL A 136 -2.56 9.85 14.11
CA VAL A 136 -2.64 11.16 14.75
C VAL A 136 -1.64 11.27 15.90
N LEU A 137 -1.55 10.24 16.76
CA LEU A 137 -0.60 10.28 17.88
C LEU A 137 0.87 10.28 17.42
N THR A 138 1.19 9.54 16.35
CA THR A 138 2.54 9.51 15.79
C THR A 138 2.90 10.85 15.13
N ASP A 139 1.98 11.45 14.36
CA ASP A 139 2.19 12.77 13.75
C ASP A 139 2.50 13.82 14.84
N HIS A 140 1.71 13.88 15.92
CA HIS A 140 1.90 14.84 17.01
C HIS A 140 3.16 14.58 17.85
N ALA A 141 3.68 13.36 17.82
CA ALA A 141 4.94 12.99 18.49
C ALA A 141 6.17 13.28 17.62
N SER A 142 6.02 13.50 16.31
CA SER A 142 7.14 13.54 15.38
C SER A 142 7.78 14.92 15.21
N ASP A 143 9.08 14.92 14.94
CA ASP A 143 9.88 16.11 14.67
C ASP A 143 9.94 16.41 13.17
N LEU A 144 9.87 15.38 12.32
CA LEU A 144 9.76 15.50 10.87
C LEU A 144 8.55 14.72 10.35
N LEU A 145 7.74 15.37 9.53
CA LEU A 145 6.48 14.88 8.99
C LEU A 145 6.55 14.86 7.47
N PHE A 146 6.75 13.67 6.90
CA PHE A 146 6.87 13.47 5.46
C PHE A 146 5.49 13.16 4.85
N ALA A 147 4.83 14.22 4.39
CA ALA A 147 3.49 14.18 3.85
C ALA A 147 3.50 13.76 2.37
N PRO A 148 2.63 12.81 1.95
CA PRO A 148 2.61 12.29 0.59
C PRO A 148 1.82 13.19 -0.39
N THR A 149 0.89 14.00 0.11
CA THR A 149 -0.02 14.81 -0.72
C THR A 149 -0.27 16.18 -0.08
N GLN A 150 -0.75 17.13 -0.89
CA GLN A 150 -1.13 18.45 -0.39
C GLN A 150 -2.28 18.38 0.65
N GLY A 151 -3.21 17.44 0.49
CA GLY A 151 -4.26 17.20 1.48
C GLY A 151 -3.71 16.74 2.83
N ALA A 152 -2.66 15.90 2.83
CA ALA A 152 -1.99 15.50 4.06
C ALA A 152 -1.30 16.68 4.76
N VAL A 153 -0.66 17.56 4.00
CA VAL A 153 -0.08 18.82 4.52
C VAL A 153 -1.17 19.70 5.17
N GLU A 154 -2.32 19.85 4.51
CA GLU A 154 -3.44 20.63 5.03
C GLU A 154 -4.00 20.07 6.33
N ASN A 155 -4.12 18.74 6.44
CA ASN A 155 -4.53 18.09 7.68
C ASN A 155 -3.57 18.40 8.83
N LEU A 156 -2.26 18.23 8.61
CA LEU A 156 -1.23 18.51 9.64
C LEU A 156 -1.30 19.98 10.10
N ARG A 157 -1.39 20.92 9.15
CA ARG A 157 -1.56 22.35 9.46
C ARG A 157 -2.84 22.63 10.25
N SER A 158 -3.95 22.00 9.87
CA SER A 158 -5.24 22.19 10.55
C SER A 158 -5.22 21.71 12.01
N GLU A 159 -4.33 20.76 12.33
CA GLU A 159 -4.12 20.26 13.69
C GLU A 159 -3.08 21.07 14.50
N GLY A 160 -2.52 22.13 13.90
CA GLY A 160 -1.59 23.04 14.56
C GLY A 160 -0.13 22.59 14.56
N LEU A 161 0.24 21.65 13.69
CA LEU A 161 1.62 21.17 13.61
C LEU A 161 2.51 22.25 12.94
N PRO A 162 3.72 22.51 13.48
CA PRO A 162 4.60 23.56 12.96
C PRO A 162 5.01 23.33 11.50
N GLU A 163 5.01 24.40 10.70
CA GLU A 163 5.30 24.35 9.26
C GLU A 163 6.72 23.82 8.95
N ASP A 164 7.69 24.13 9.81
CA ASP A 164 9.08 23.72 9.67
C ASP A 164 9.29 22.20 9.85
N ARG A 165 8.31 21.49 10.42
CA ARG A 165 8.31 20.03 10.53
C ARG A 165 7.68 19.34 9.32
N ILE A 166 6.89 20.05 8.54
CA ILE A 166 6.05 19.45 7.48
C ILE A 166 6.77 19.52 6.14
N HIS A 167 6.99 18.36 5.54
CA HIS A 167 7.66 18.22 4.26
C HIS A 167 6.78 17.49 3.25
N LEU A 168 6.34 18.20 2.20
CA LEU A 168 5.66 17.59 1.05
C LEU A 168 6.69 16.85 0.18
N VAL A 169 6.80 15.54 0.36
CA VAL A 169 7.81 14.72 -0.34
C VAL A 169 7.24 13.87 -1.46
N GLY A 170 5.91 13.70 -1.52
CA GLY A 170 5.29 12.72 -2.39
C GLY A 170 5.22 11.34 -1.73
N ASP A 171 4.66 10.37 -2.44
CA ASP A 171 4.39 9.06 -1.87
C ASP A 171 5.51 8.06 -2.18
N VAL A 172 6.13 7.49 -1.15
CA VAL A 172 7.17 6.47 -1.31
C VAL A 172 6.69 5.20 -2.00
N MET A 173 5.38 4.93 -2.02
CA MET A 173 4.84 3.82 -2.82
C MET A 173 4.87 4.15 -4.32
N TYR A 174 4.91 5.43 -4.72
CA TYR A 174 5.08 5.79 -6.12
C TYR A 174 6.52 5.54 -6.57
N ASP A 175 7.51 5.90 -5.74
CA ASP A 175 8.91 5.52 -5.93
C ASP A 175 9.04 3.99 -6.11
N ALA A 176 8.38 3.22 -5.23
CA ALA A 176 8.35 1.77 -5.30
C ALA A 176 7.75 1.27 -6.62
N ALA A 177 6.58 1.78 -7.01
CA ALA A 177 5.92 1.39 -8.26
C ALA A 177 6.79 1.67 -9.49
N LEU A 178 7.47 2.80 -9.55
CA LEU A 178 8.39 3.09 -10.67
C LEU A 178 9.58 2.14 -10.68
N TYR A 179 10.21 1.88 -9.52
CA TYR A 179 11.36 0.99 -9.42
C TYR A 179 10.99 -0.45 -9.80
N TYR A 180 9.97 -1.02 -9.17
CA TYR A 180 9.55 -2.39 -9.44
C TYR A 180 8.86 -2.52 -10.80
N GLY A 181 8.27 -1.46 -11.34
CA GLY A 181 7.76 -1.43 -12.71
C GLY A 181 8.86 -1.63 -13.76
N VAL A 182 10.06 -1.09 -13.54
CA VAL A 182 11.23 -1.35 -14.40
C VAL A 182 11.80 -2.75 -14.18
N LYS A 183 11.85 -3.21 -12.92
CA LYS A 183 12.30 -4.58 -12.61
C LYS A 183 11.38 -5.63 -13.25
N ALA A 184 10.08 -5.44 -13.13
CA ALA A 184 9.05 -6.28 -13.70
C ALA A 184 9.14 -6.38 -15.23
N ASP A 185 9.43 -5.28 -15.94
CA ASP A 185 9.66 -5.30 -17.40
C ASP A 185 10.79 -6.25 -17.81
N ASN A 186 11.81 -6.38 -16.96
CA ASN A 186 12.98 -7.21 -17.26
C ASN A 186 12.78 -8.67 -16.84
N GLU A 187 12.13 -8.91 -15.70
CA GLU A 187 12.11 -10.22 -15.03
C GLU A 187 10.82 -11.00 -15.22
N SER A 188 9.66 -10.34 -15.22
CA SER A 188 8.38 -11.04 -15.30
C SER A 188 8.06 -11.50 -16.73
N ARG A 189 7.46 -12.67 -16.83
CA ARG A 189 6.99 -13.29 -18.09
C ARG A 189 5.51 -13.65 -18.03
N ILE A 190 4.78 -13.08 -17.07
CA ILE A 190 3.41 -13.49 -16.79
C ILE A 190 2.51 -13.31 -18.01
N LEU A 191 2.59 -12.16 -18.71
CA LEU A 191 1.74 -11.87 -19.86
C LEU A 191 1.88 -12.94 -20.95
N ASP A 192 3.10 -13.34 -21.29
CA ASP A 192 3.35 -14.42 -22.25
C ASP A 192 2.86 -15.78 -21.72
N THR A 193 3.10 -16.05 -20.43
CA THR A 193 2.73 -17.32 -19.76
C THR A 193 1.22 -17.56 -19.80
N ILE A 194 0.43 -16.49 -19.72
CA ILE A 194 -1.03 -16.55 -19.70
C ILE A 194 -1.69 -15.95 -20.95
N ASP A 195 -0.93 -15.76 -22.04
CA ASP A 195 -1.40 -15.29 -23.35
C ASP A 195 -2.21 -13.97 -23.29
N LEU A 196 -1.70 -13.00 -22.54
CA LEU A 196 -2.25 -11.66 -22.44
C LEU A 196 -1.43 -10.65 -23.24
N LYS A 197 -2.11 -9.69 -23.86
CA LYS A 197 -1.50 -8.57 -24.56
C LYS A 197 -1.63 -7.27 -23.76
N PRO A 198 -0.59 -6.41 -23.76
CA PRO A 198 -0.67 -5.11 -23.11
C PRO A 198 -1.89 -4.31 -23.56
N LYS A 199 -2.60 -3.74 -22.59
CA LYS A 199 -3.80 -2.89 -22.76
C LYS A 199 -4.99 -3.58 -23.42
N GLU A 200 -5.02 -4.91 -23.47
CA GLU A 200 -6.13 -5.69 -24.04
C GLU A 200 -6.94 -6.50 -23.01
N TYR A 201 -6.71 -6.31 -21.70
CA TYR A 201 -7.43 -7.02 -20.65
C TYR A 201 -7.81 -6.11 -19.47
N ILE A 202 -8.80 -6.55 -18.71
CA ILE A 202 -9.15 -6.04 -17.38
C ILE A 202 -8.50 -6.95 -16.34
N LEU A 203 -7.72 -6.35 -15.44
CA LEU A 203 -7.26 -7.06 -14.24
C LEU A 203 -8.30 -6.88 -13.14
N ALA A 204 -8.71 -7.97 -12.51
CA ALA A 204 -9.60 -7.90 -11.37
C ALA A 204 -9.02 -8.58 -10.13
N THR A 205 -9.33 -8.03 -8.96
CA THR A 205 -8.99 -8.64 -7.67
C THR A 205 -10.15 -8.46 -6.71
N VAL A 206 -10.61 -9.55 -6.11
CA VAL A 206 -11.68 -9.55 -5.11
C VAL A 206 -11.21 -10.40 -3.95
N HIS A 207 -11.16 -9.86 -2.74
CA HIS A 207 -10.68 -10.59 -1.55
C HIS A 207 -11.13 -9.99 -0.21
N ARG A 208 -11.84 -8.87 -0.21
CA ARG A 208 -12.35 -8.23 0.99
C ARG A 208 -13.50 -9.04 1.59
N ALA A 209 -13.53 -9.12 2.93
CA ALA A 209 -14.54 -9.90 3.65
C ALA A 209 -15.97 -9.46 3.33
N GLU A 210 -16.22 -8.14 3.22
CA GLU A 210 -17.53 -7.60 2.87
C GLU A 210 -18.05 -8.06 1.49
N ASN A 211 -17.15 -8.44 0.58
CA ASN A 211 -17.51 -8.98 -0.73
C ASN A 211 -17.51 -10.51 -0.76
N THR A 212 -16.58 -11.17 -0.08
CA THR A 212 -16.45 -12.65 -0.12
C THR A 212 -17.39 -13.38 0.83
N ASP A 213 -17.83 -12.72 1.90
CA ASP A 213 -18.65 -13.36 2.94
C ASP A 213 -20.15 -13.14 2.69
N GLU A 214 -20.49 -12.17 1.84
CA GLU A 214 -21.86 -11.89 1.43
C GLU A 214 -22.12 -12.48 0.03
N ALA A 215 -22.96 -13.52 -0.01
CA ALA A 215 -23.24 -14.29 -1.20
C ALA A 215 -23.82 -13.45 -2.35
N THR A 216 -24.68 -12.48 -2.04
CA THR A 216 -25.37 -11.67 -3.04
C THR A 216 -24.39 -10.77 -3.78
N ARG A 217 -23.54 -10.05 -3.05
CA ARG A 217 -22.47 -9.18 -3.54
C ARG A 217 -21.47 -9.99 -4.36
N LEU A 218 -21.04 -11.14 -3.86
CA LEU A 218 -20.12 -12.01 -4.59
C LEU A 218 -20.70 -12.42 -5.95
N ARG A 219 -21.98 -12.86 -5.98
CA ARG A 219 -22.68 -13.21 -7.22
C ARG A 219 -22.82 -12.01 -8.16
N ILE A 220 -23.15 -10.84 -7.64
CA ILE A 220 -23.26 -9.59 -8.42
C ILE A 220 -21.94 -9.21 -9.07
N ILE A 221 -20.85 -9.21 -8.29
CA ILE A 221 -19.50 -8.88 -8.78
C ILE A 221 -19.10 -9.83 -9.90
N PHE A 222 -19.17 -11.15 -9.65
CA PHE A 222 -18.71 -12.13 -10.63
C PHE A 222 -19.60 -12.21 -11.86
N GLU A 223 -20.91 -11.98 -11.74
CA GLU A 223 -21.78 -11.87 -12.91
C GLU A 223 -21.49 -10.59 -13.71
N GLY A 224 -21.20 -9.46 -13.06
CA GLY A 224 -20.77 -8.23 -13.72
C GLY A 224 -19.46 -8.40 -14.49
N LEU A 225 -18.45 -8.99 -13.86
CA LEU A 225 -17.17 -9.32 -14.48
C LEU A 225 -17.34 -10.29 -15.67
N ARG A 226 -18.20 -11.31 -15.52
CA ARG A 226 -18.52 -12.28 -16.58
C ARG A 226 -19.22 -11.63 -17.78
N GLN A 227 -19.99 -10.57 -17.56
CA GLN A 227 -20.61 -9.83 -18.65
C GLN A 227 -19.61 -8.90 -19.33
N ALA A 228 -18.76 -8.21 -18.56
CA ALA A 228 -17.66 -7.41 -19.09
C ALA A 228 -16.66 -8.25 -19.92
N SER A 229 -16.44 -9.52 -19.52
CA SER A 229 -15.52 -10.42 -20.22
C SER A 229 -15.92 -10.79 -21.64
N LYS A 230 -17.16 -10.46 -22.06
CA LYS A 230 -17.62 -10.60 -23.45
C LYS A 230 -16.99 -9.58 -24.39
N GLU A 231 -16.60 -8.41 -23.89
CA GLU A 231 -16.02 -7.32 -24.68
C GLU A 231 -14.50 -7.24 -24.51
N VAL A 232 -14.01 -7.41 -23.28
CA VAL A 232 -12.58 -7.33 -22.94
C VAL A 232 -12.24 -8.49 -22.00
N PRO A 233 -11.23 -9.33 -22.30
CA PRO A 233 -10.77 -10.39 -21.40
C PRO A 233 -10.59 -9.91 -19.96
N VAL A 234 -11.06 -10.71 -19.00
CA VAL A 234 -10.94 -10.41 -17.57
C VAL A 234 -10.08 -11.49 -16.91
N VAL A 235 -8.95 -11.08 -16.34
CA VAL A 235 -8.02 -11.93 -15.61
C VAL A 235 -8.12 -11.68 -14.10
N LEU A 236 -8.14 -12.74 -13.29
CA LEU A 236 -8.10 -12.66 -11.83
C LEU A 236 -7.04 -13.61 -11.27
N PRO A 237 -5.94 -13.10 -10.68
CA PRO A 237 -5.18 -13.81 -9.67
C PRO A 237 -6.08 -14.13 -8.48
N LEU A 238 -6.52 -15.39 -8.37
CA LEU A 238 -7.63 -15.74 -7.51
C LEU A 238 -7.17 -15.99 -6.08
N HIS A 239 -7.41 -15.01 -5.21
CA HIS A 239 -7.09 -15.12 -3.79
C HIS A 239 -7.74 -16.38 -3.17
N PRO A 240 -7.04 -17.13 -2.28
CA PRO A 240 -7.56 -18.39 -1.72
C PRO A 240 -8.91 -18.24 -1.00
N ARG A 241 -9.12 -17.11 -0.31
CA ARG A 241 -10.42 -16.77 0.33
C ARG A 241 -11.54 -16.71 -0.70
N THR A 242 -11.27 -16.06 -1.83
CA THR A 242 -12.25 -15.84 -2.90
C THR A 242 -12.54 -17.14 -3.61
N ARG A 243 -11.53 -17.97 -3.88
CA ARG A 243 -11.73 -19.33 -4.39
C ARG A 243 -12.71 -20.11 -3.51
N LYS A 244 -12.46 -20.18 -2.19
CA LYS A 244 -13.34 -20.86 -1.23
C LYS A 244 -14.76 -20.28 -1.24
N ALA A 245 -14.89 -18.97 -1.35
CA ALA A 245 -16.19 -18.31 -1.43
C ALA A 245 -16.93 -18.66 -2.73
N LEU A 246 -16.24 -18.69 -3.87
CA LEU A 246 -16.83 -19.09 -5.16
C LEU A 246 -17.28 -20.55 -5.18
N GLU A 247 -16.52 -21.44 -4.53
CA GLU A 247 -16.87 -22.85 -4.38
C GLU A 247 -18.09 -23.02 -3.47
N ARG A 248 -18.10 -22.35 -2.31
CA ARG A 248 -19.23 -22.34 -1.36
C ARG A 248 -20.53 -21.88 -2.02
N GLU A 249 -20.45 -20.86 -2.87
CA GLU A 249 -21.62 -20.30 -3.57
C GLU A 249 -21.96 -21.03 -4.88
N GLU A 250 -21.25 -22.11 -5.22
CA GLU A 250 -21.42 -22.90 -6.45
C GLU A 250 -21.26 -22.09 -7.76
N ILE A 251 -20.51 -20.99 -7.71
CA ILE A 251 -20.28 -20.10 -8.86
C ILE A 251 -18.90 -20.29 -9.50
N PHE A 252 -17.96 -20.99 -8.84
CA PHE A 252 -16.61 -21.21 -9.34
C PHE A 252 -16.58 -21.77 -10.78
N THR A 253 -17.32 -22.84 -11.05
CA THR A 253 -17.39 -23.47 -12.39
C THR A 253 -17.94 -22.54 -13.46
N LYS A 254 -18.88 -21.65 -13.11
CA LYS A 254 -19.41 -20.65 -14.05
C LYS A 254 -18.38 -19.55 -14.30
N ALA A 255 -17.71 -19.08 -13.24
CA ALA A 255 -16.68 -18.06 -13.34
C ALA A 255 -15.49 -18.53 -14.19
N SER A 256 -14.96 -19.73 -13.95
CA SER A 256 -13.78 -20.26 -14.65
C SER A 256 -13.99 -20.53 -16.14
N ARG A 257 -15.23 -20.61 -16.62
CA ARG A 257 -15.55 -20.75 -18.05
C ARG A 257 -15.49 -19.43 -18.83
N HIS A 258 -15.58 -18.31 -18.14
CA HIS A 258 -15.75 -16.98 -18.75
C HIS A 258 -14.71 -15.96 -18.31
N LEU A 259 -14.03 -16.22 -17.21
CA LEU A 259 -12.97 -15.40 -16.63
C LEU A 259 -11.69 -16.22 -16.63
N GLN A 260 -10.57 -15.57 -16.89
CA GLN A 260 -9.26 -16.20 -16.77
C GLN A 260 -8.83 -16.16 -15.31
N LEU A 261 -9.25 -17.18 -14.55
CA LEU A 261 -8.86 -17.36 -13.15
C LEU A 261 -7.48 -18.03 -13.12
N ILE A 262 -6.49 -17.34 -12.54
CA ILE A 262 -5.13 -17.85 -12.37
C ILE A 262 -4.80 -18.01 -10.89
N GLU A 263 -3.75 -18.76 -10.57
CA GLU A 263 -3.27 -18.83 -9.19
C GLU A 263 -2.74 -17.46 -8.71
N PRO A 264 -2.71 -17.19 -7.40
CA PRO A 264 -2.05 -16.00 -6.86
C PRO A 264 -0.61 -15.88 -7.40
N VAL A 265 -0.25 -14.68 -7.84
CA VAL A 265 1.04 -14.39 -8.47
C VAL A 265 2.00 -13.69 -7.50
N GLY A 266 3.29 -13.72 -7.83
CA GLY A 266 4.32 -12.92 -7.16
C GLY A 266 4.08 -11.41 -7.32
N TYR A 267 4.86 -10.59 -6.62
CA TYR A 267 4.73 -9.15 -6.67
C TYR A 267 5.09 -8.60 -8.05
N LEU A 268 6.20 -9.04 -8.66
CA LEU A 268 6.61 -8.54 -9.98
C LEU A 268 5.62 -8.91 -11.09
N ASP A 269 5.05 -10.12 -11.02
CA ASP A 269 4.00 -10.55 -11.93
C ASP A 269 2.71 -9.73 -11.73
N MET A 270 2.34 -9.43 -10.48
CA MET A 270 1.21 -8.54 -10.20
C MET A 270 1.46 -7.14 -10.78
N VAL A 271 2.65 -6.57 -10.59
CA VAL A 271 3.05 -5.29 -11.18
C VAL A 271 2.93 -5.32 -12.71
N MET A 272 3.39 -6.39 -13.37
CA MET A 272 3.21 -6.51 -14.82
C MET A 272 1.75 -6.56 -15.23
N LEU A 273 0.92 -7.29 -14.49
CA LEU A 273 -0.51 -7.36 -14.73
C LEU A 273 -1.19 -6.00 -14.54
N GLU A 274 -0.84 -5.24 -13.50
CA GLU A 274 -1.40 -3.92 -13.23
C GLU A 274 -1.00 -2.93 -14.31
N LYS A 275 0.31 -2.80 -14.57
CA LYS A 275 0.87 -1.82 -15.50
C LYS A 275 0.36 -1.99 -16.92
N ASN A 276 0.12 -3.23 -17.33
CA ASN A 276 -0.34 -3.56 -18.68
C ASN A 276 -1.85 -3.75 -18.78
N ALA A 277 -2.61 -3.63 -17.70
CA ALA A 277 -4.06 -3.66 -17.78
C ALA A 277 -4.61 -2.46 -18.56
N ARG A 278 -5.73 -2.67 -19.23
CA ARG A 278 -6.56 -1.61 -19.83
C ARG A 278 -7.38 -0.89 -18.76
N LEU A 279 -7.84 -1.63 -17.77
CA LEU A 279 -8.59 -1.17 -16.61
C LEU A 279 -8.39 -2.16 -15.46
N ILE A 280 -8.43 -1.67 -14.23
CA ILE A 280 -8.38 -2.49 -13.02
C ILE A 280 -9.72 -2.42 -12.29
N ALA A 281 -10.28 -3.57 -11.92
CA ALA A 281 -11.49 -3.70 -11.11
C ALA A 281 -11.17 -4.40 -9.78
N THR A 282 -11.09 -3.66 -8.68
CA THR A 282 -10.46 -4.15 -7.44
C THR A 282 -11.25 -3.80 -6.18
N ASP A 283 -11.11 -4.60 -5.12
CA ASP A 283 -11.46 -4.22 -3.74
C ASP A 283 -10.23 -4.04 -2.83
N SER A 284 -9.02 -4.10 -3.41
CA SER A 284 -7.75 -3.91 -2.70
C SER A 284 -7.48 -2.45 -2.43
N GLY A 285 -7.00 -2.14 -1.22
CA GLY A 285 -6.52 -0.80 -0.90
C GLY A 285 -5.27 -0.42 -1.70
N GLY A 286 -4.27 -1.31 -1.77
CA GLY A 286 -3.00 -1.03 -2.47
C GLY A 286 -3.17 -0.87 -3.97
N VAL A 287 -3.86 -1.82 -4.62
CA VAL A 287 -4.05 -1.87 -6.07
C VAL A 287 -4.74 -0.62 -6.60
N GLN A 288 -5.66 0.00 -5.84
CA GLN A 288 -6.28 1.26 -6.24
C GLN A 288 -5.26 2.38 -6.48
N LYS A 289 -4.24 2.45 -5.62
CA LYS A 289 -3.18 3.47 -5.72
C LYS A 289 -2.14 3.07 -6.78
N GLU A 290 -1.77 1.79 -6.86
CA GLU A 290 -0.87 1.24 -7.87
C GLU A 290 -1.44 1.40 -9.29
N ALA A 291 -2.75 1.22 -9.47
CA ALA A 291 -3.44 1.52 -10.74
C ALA A 291 -3.20 2.96 -11.18
N PHE A 292 -3.35 3.93 -10.27
CA PHE A 292 -3.08 5.33 -10.56
C PHE A 292 -1.60 5.58 -10.91
N PHE A 293 -0.67 4.95 -10.20
CA PHE A 293 0.76 5.08 -10.47
C PHE A 293 1.15 4.58 -11.86
N TYR A 294 0.55 3.47 -12.30
CA TYR A 294 0.77 2.93 -13.64
C TYR A 294 -0.14 3.54 -14.72
N GLN A 295 -0.88 4.60 -14.38
CA GLN A 295 -1.77 5.30 -15.29
C GLN A 295 -2.82 4.36 -15.91
N VAL A 296 -3.43 3.53 -15.06
CA VAL A 296 -4.52 2.62 -15.42
C VAL A 296 -5.80 3.04 -14.67
N PRO A 297 -6.94 3.23 -15.37
CA PRO A 297 -8.19 3.57 -14.70
C PRO A 297 -8.62 2.46 -13.74
N CYS A 298 -9.11 2.87 -12.58
CA CYS A 298 -9.52 1.95 -11.53
C CYS A 298 -11.03 2.03 -11.26
N ILE A 299 -11.66 0.87 -11.10
CA ILE A 299 -13.01 0.72 -10.58
C ILE A 299 -12.90 -0.02 -9.25
N THR A 300 -13.32 0.61 -8.17
CA THR A 300 -13.31 0.03 -6.84
C THR A 300 -14.64 -0.63 -6.53
N LEU A 301 -14.64 -1.95 -6.33
CA LEU A 301 -15.80 -2.78 -6.03
C LEU A 301 -16.19 -2.70 -4.53
N ARG A 302 -16.26 -1.46 -4.01
CA ARG A 302 -16.59 -1.11 -2.62
C ARG A 302 -17.46 0.14 -2.60
N GLU A 303 -18.13 0.35 -1.47
CA GLU A 303 -18.92 1.56 -1.20
C GLU A 303 -18.07 2.76 -0.78
N GLU A 304 -16.88 2.49 -0.27
CA GLU A 304 -15.97 3.49 0.28
C GLU A 304 -14.53 3.17 -0.10
N THR A 305 -13.69 4.20 -0.07
CA THR A 305 -12.25 4.09 -0.26
C THR A 305 -11.53 5.11 0.61
N GLU A 306 -10.34 4.72 1.03
CA GLU A 306 -9.39 5.56 1.73
C GLU A 306 -8.74 6.59 0.77
N TRP A 307 -8.79 6.36 -0.56
CA TRP A 307 -8.18 7.20 -1.60
C TRP A 307 -9.20 8.12 -2.30
N VAL A 308 -9.89 8.94 -1.50
CA VAL A 308 -10.98 9.81 -1.98
C VAL A 308 -10.53 10.81 -3.04
N GLU A 309 -9.27 11.22 -3.02
CA GLU A 309 -8.64 12.08 -4.02
C GLU A 309 -8.66 11.47 -5.42
N LEU A 310 -8.48 10.15 -5.54
CA LEU A 310 -8.51 9.45 -6.83
C LEU A 310 -9.93 9.42 -7.41
N VAL A 311 -10.93 9.34 -6.54
CA VAL A 311 -12.34 9.45 -6.93
C VAL A 311 -12.66 10.87 -7.41
N LYS A 312 -12.19 11.90 -6.68
CA LYS A 312 -12.42 13.30 -7.03
C LYS A 312 -11.85 13.68 -8.40
N VAL A 313 -10.66 13.15 -8.76
CA VAL A 313 -10.03 13.40 -10.06
C VAL A 313 -10.50 12.44 -11.16
N GLY A 314 -11.42 11.50 -10.85
CA GLY A 314 -12.04 10.59 -11.81
C GLY A 314 -11.21 9.37 -12.20
N TRP A 315 -10.04 9.18 -11.58
CA TRP A 315 -9.12 8.08 -11.87
C TRP A 315 -9.42 6.80 -11.09
N ASN A 316 -10.26 6.90 -10.08
CA ASN A 316 -10.92 5.79 -9.43
C ASN A 316 -12.44 6.03 -9.42
N ARG A 317 -13.24 4.98 -9.50
CA ARG A 317 -14.69 5.07 -9.32
C ARG A 317 -15.18 3.99 -8.37
N LEU A 318 -15.91 4.40 -7.34
CA LEU A 318 -16.57 3.49 -6.42
C LEU A 318 -17.81 2.87 -7.07
N VAL A 319 -18.01 1.58 -6.81
CA VAL A 319 -19.17 0.82 -7.25
C VAL A 319 -19.63 -0.02 -6.08
N SER A 320 -20.80 0.30 -5.55
CA SER A 320 -21.48 -0.61 -4.65
C SER A 320 -22.05 -1.78 -5.46
N PRO A 321 -21.65 -3.04 -5.18
CA PRO A 321 -22.16 -4.21 -5.88
C PRO A 321 -23.59 -4.58 -5.43
N LEU A 322 -24.55 -3.68 -5.64
CA LEU A 322 -25.98 -3.90 -5.34
C LEU A 322 -26.73 -4.46 -6.54
N LYS A 323 -26.30 -4.12 -7.76
CA LYS A 323 -26.84 -4.65 -9.00
C LYS A 323 -25.71 -4.99 -9.96
N VAL A 324 -25.90 -6.04 -10.73
CA VAL A 324 -24.97 -6.46 -11.80
C VAL A 324 -24.72 -5.31 -12.80
N GLN A 325 -25.77 -4.56 -13.11
CA GLN A 325 -25.71 -3.45 -14.06
C GLN A 325 -24.74 -2.34 -13.60
N ASP A 326 -24.69 -2.04 -12.30
CA ASP A 326 -23.82 -0.98 -11.75
C ASP A 326 -22.34 -1.32 -11.97
N VAL A 327 -21.97 -2.61 -11.85
CA VAL A 327 -20.61 -3.11 -12.12
C VAL A 327 -20.26 -2.97 -13.60
N ILE A 328 -21.18 -3.37 -14.49
CA ILE A 328 -20.97 -3.32 -15.95
C ILE A 328 -20.83 -1.89 -16.42
N GLU A 329 -21.76 -1.01 -16.06
CA GLU A 329 -21.77 0.40 -16.46
C GLU A 329 -20.52 1.13 -15.97
N SER A 330 -20.05 0.79 -14.76
CA SER A 330 -18.84 1.39 -14.22
C SER A 330 -17.58 0.93 -14.94
N ILE A 331 -17.48 -0.36 -15.30
CA ILE A 331 -16.38 -0.87 -16.13
C ILE A 331 -16.40 -0.20 -17.51
N GLN A 332 -17.56 -0.16 -18.18
CA GLN A 332 -17.71 0.48 -19.48
C GLN A 332 -17.34 1.97 -19.42
N ALA A 333 -17.79 2.68 -18.40
CA ALA A 333 -17.46 4.09 -18.22
C ALA A 333 -15.98 4.32 -17.88
N GLY A 334 -15.34 3.43 -17.12
CA GLY A 334 -13.90 3.49 -16.87
C GLY A 334 -13.08 3.27 -18.15
N LEU A 335 -13.49 2.30 -18.98
CA LEU A 335 -12.88 2.06 -20.29
C LEU A 335 -13.05 3.26 -21.24
N ALA A 336 -14.21 3.94 -21.19
CA ALA A 336 -14.49 5.13 -21.99
C ALA A 336 -13.74 6.38 -21.50
N PHE A 337 -13.65 6.59 -20.18
CA PHE A 337 -12.95 7.74 -19.58
C PHE A 337 -11.51 7.82 -20.06
N TRP A 338 -10.82 6.69 -20.12
CA TRP A 338 -9.40 6.65 -20.51
C TRP A 338 -9.12 7.13 -21.93
N ALA A 339 -10.11 7.08 -22.83
CA ALA A 339 -9.94 7.62 -24.18
C ALA A 339 -9.75 9.15 -24.20
N VAL A 340 -10.16 9.86 -23.15
CA VAL A 340 -10.21 11.33 -23.10
C VAL A 340 -9.68 11.95 -21.80
N GLY A 341 -9.47 11.15 -20.76
CA GLY A 341 -9.05 11.61 -19.44
C GLY A 341 -7.59 12.08 -19.43
N GLN A 342 -7.32 13.19 -18.74
CA GLN A 342 -5.96 13.66 -18.51
C GLN A 342 -5.43 13.09 -17.19
N TYR A 343 -4.16 12.66 -17.19
CA TYR A 343 -3.49 12.22 -15.97
C TYR A 343 -3.15 13.41 -15.08
N PRO A 344 -3.66 13.47 -13.84
CA PRO A 344 -3.34 14.55 -12.90
C PRO A 344 -1.95 14.30 -12.32
N ALA A 345 -0.94 14.68 -13.10
CA ALA A 345 0.45 14.53 -12.72
C ALA A 345 0.74 15.23 -11.38
N GLY A 346 1.62 14.64 -10.58
CA GLY A 346 2.09 15.22 -9.32
C GLY A 346 1.19 15.01 -8.11
N LEU A 347 0.04 14.32 -8.23
CA LEU A 347 -0.86 14.07 -7.09
C LEU A 347 -0.16 13.39 -5.91
N TYR A 348 0.76 12.47 -6.20
CA TYR A 348 1.60 11.76 -5.22
C TYR A 348 3.10 12.06 -5.43
N GLY A 349 3.42 13.23 -5.96
CA GLY A 349 4.79 13.63 -6.28
C GLY A 349 5.32 13.07 -7.60
N GLU A 350 6.65 12.97 -7.71
CA GLU A 350 7.38 12.70 -8.96
C GLU A 350 8.10 11.34 -8.96
N GLY A 351 7.90 10.51 -7.93
CA GLY A 351 8.63 9.25 -7.76
C GLY A 351 10.08 9.45 -7.26
N ASN A 352 10.28 10.47 -6.42
CA ASN A 352 11.55 10.79 -5.78
C ASN A 352 11.40 11.10 -4.27
N ALA A 353 10.33 10.62 -3.64
CA ALA A 353 10.04 10.84 -2.23
C ALA A 353 11.15 10.30 -1.33
N ALA A 354 11.68 9.11 -1.58
CA ALA A 354 12.78 8.52 -0.82
C ALA A 354 14.04 9.39 -0.88
N GLN A 355 14.34 9.97 -2.04
CA GLN A 355 15.46 10.91 -2.20
C GLN A 355 15.25 12.19 -1.39
N ARG A 356 14.03 12.74 -1.39
CA ARG A 356 13.69 13.94 -0.62
C ARG A 356 13.79 13.68 0.89
N ILE A 357 13.23 12.56 1.37
CA ILE A 357 13.31 12.11 2.76
C ILE A 357 14.76 12.00 3.22
N ALA A 358 15.58 11.26 2.48
CA ALA A 358 16.99 11.03 2.85
C ALA A 358 17.80 12.34 2.93
N ARG A 359 17.54 13.31 2.04
CA ARG A 359 18.19 14.63 2.08
C ARG A 359 17.79 15.46 3.30
N VAL A 360 16.53 15.39 3.70
CA VAL A 360 16.07 16.10 4.92
C VAL A 360 16.74 15.49 6.15
N LEU A 361 16.76 14.17 6.27
CA LEU A 361 17.41 13.47 7.38
C LEU A 361 18.92 13.78 7.47
N GLU A 362 19.61 13.87 6.33
CA GLU A 362 21.05 14.23 6.30
C GLU A 362 21.31 15.70 6.68
N GLY A 363 20.38 16.60 6.31
CA GLY A 363 20.56 18.06 6.39
C GLY A 363 20.16 18.70 7.72
N VAL A 364 19.34 18.03 8.54
CA VAL A 364 18.94 18.50 9.87
C VAL A 364 19.99 18.02 10.87
N ARG A 365 20.97 18.88 11.19
CA ARG A 365 22.00 18.67 12.21
C ARG A 365 21.88 19.67 13.34
#